data_AF-A0A2W6D9K6-F1
#
_entry.id   AF-A0A2W6D9K6-F1
#
_cell.length_a   1.000
_cell.length_b   1.000
_cell.length_c   1.000
_cell.angle_alpha   90.00
_cell.angle_beta   90.00
_cell.angle_gamma   90.00
#
_symmetry.space_group_name_H-M   'P 1'
#
loop_
_entity.id
_entity.type
_entity.pdbx_description
1 polymer ?
#
loop_
_entity_poly.entity_id
_entity_poly.type
_entity_poly.pdbx_seq_one_letter_code
_entity_poly.pdbx_strand_id
1 'polypeptide(L)'
;MRTMAAPTNAASPARTAPPAWLVWVALGTVYLVWGSTYLGIKVAIESLPPLLMSGVRFFAAGVVMLVIVAVVRPAALRVTRAQLATVSVVGVLLLLGGNGLVAVGEQRVASGLAALLIAAVP
;
A
#
# COMPACT_ATOMS: atom_id res chain seq x y z
N MET A 1 49.86 -21.22 15.34
CA MET A 1 49.52 -20.06 14.48
C MET A 1 48.49 -20.50 13.44
N ARG A 2 47.20 -20.23 13.67
CA ARG A 2 46.13 -20.43 12.67
C ARG A 2 46.01 -19.12 11.88
N THR A 3 46.36 -19.16 10.60
CA THR A 3 46.12 -18.06 9.67
C THR A 3 44.61 -17.93 9.46
N MET A 4 44.06 -16.81 9.94
CA MET A 4 42.66 -16.43 9.79
C MET A 4 42.51 -15.91 8.35
N ALA A 5 42.02 -16.75 7.44
CA ALA A 5 41.74 -16.35 6.07
C ALA A 5 40.62 -15.30 6.07
N ALA A 6 40.90 -14.12 5.52
CA ALA A 6 39.92 -13.05 5.36
C ALA A 6 38.78 -13.51 4.43
N PRO A 7 37.51 -13.18 4.74
CA PRO A 7 36.40 -13.49 3.85
C PRO A 7 36.55 -12.67 2.56
N THR A 8 36.76 -13.35 1.43
CA THR A 8 36.63 -12.77 0.10
C THR A 8 35.18 -12.35 -0.10
N ASN A 9 34.93 -11.04 0.01
CA ASN A 9 33.67 -10.42 -0.41
C ASN A 9 33.48 -10.69 -1.90
N ALA A 10 32.66 -11.68 -2.24
CA ALA A 10 32.17 -11.86 -3.60
C ALA A 10 31.42 -10.59 -3.99
N ALA A 11 31.91 -9.88 -5.01
CA ALA A 11 31.27 -8.68 -5.52
C ALA A 11 29.82 -9.01 -5.89
N SER A 12 28.86 -8.31 -5.27
CA SER A 12 27.46 -8.45 -5.64
C SER A 12 27.29 -8.06 -7.11
N PRO A 13 26.54 -8.82 -7.92
CA PRO A 13 26.36 -8.50 -9.33
C PRO A 13 25.78 -7.10 -9.48
N ALA A 14 26.40 -6.30 -10.37
CA ALA A 14 25.93 -4.96 -10.69
C ALA A 14 24.52 -5.05 -11.28
N ARG A 15 23.51 -4.56 -10.54
CA ARG A 15 22.14 -4.47 -11.04
C ARG A 15 22.12 -3.49 -12.21
N THR A 16 21.81 -3.97 -13.41
CA THR A 16 21.52 -3.11 -14.57
C THR A 16 20.29 -2.26 -14.26
N ALA A 17 20.41 -0.95 -14.46
CA ALA A 17 19.28 -0.04 -14.28
C ALA A 17 18.17 -0.39 -15.28
N PRO A 18 16.88 -0.38 -14.87
CA PRO A 18 15.78 -0.60 -15.78
C PRO A 18 15.77 0.49 -16.86
N PRO A 19 15.40 0.17 -18.12
CA PRO A 19 15.31 1.15 -19.18
C PRO A 19 14.29 2.24 -18.85
N ALA A 20 14.59 3.48 -19.24
CA ALA A 20 13.82 4.68 -18.85
C ALA A 20 12.31 4.60 -19.21
N TRP A 21 11.93 3.90 -20.28
CA TRP A 21 10.52 3.74 -20.66
C TRP A 21 9.72 2.93 -19.63
N LEU A 22 10.34 1.95 -18.94
CA LEU A 22 9.67 1.20 -17.86
C LEU A 22 9.35 2.11 -16.68
N VAL A 23 10.20 3.09 -16.40
CA VAL A 23 9.96 4.08 -15.35
C VAL A 23 8.72 4.91 -15.71
N TRP A 24 8.63 5.39 -16.95
CA TRP A 24 7.45 6.14 -17.42
C TRP A 24 6.16 5.31 -17.42
N VAL A 25 6.24 4.05 -17.83
CA VAL A 25 5.08 3.13 -17.77
C VAL A 25 4.65 2.87 -16.33
N ALA A 26 5.61 2.66 -15.42
CA ALA A 26 5.31 2.50 -14.00
C ALA A 26 4.66 3.76 -13.41
N LEU A 27 5.20 4.95 -13.72
CA LEU A 27 4.64 6.23 -13.30
C LEU A 27 3.23 6.44 -13.85
N GLY A 28 3.02 6.21 -15.15
CA GLY A 28 1.70 6.31 -15.77
C GLY A 28 0.70 5.35 -15.15
N THR A 29 1.11 4.11 -14.86
CA THR A 29 0.27 3.12 -14.18
C THR A 29 -0.11 3.58 -12.78
N VAL A 30 0.88 4.05 -11.99
CA VAL A 30 0.62 4.57 -10.65
C VAL A 30 -0.35 5.75 -10.73
N TYR A 31 -0.13 6.70 -11.64
CA TYR A 31 -0.97 7.89 -11.76
C TYR A 31 -2.41 7.54 -12.16
N LEU A 32 -2.60 6.62 -13.09
CA LEU A 32 -3.93 6.19 -13.50
C LEU A 32 -4.63 5.39 -12.40
N VAL A 33 -3.96 4.42 -11.79
CA VAL A 33 -4.55 3.55 -10.77
C VAL A 33 -4.82 4.31 -9.47
N TRP A 34 -3.86 5.11 -8.99
CA TRP A 34 -4.06 5.92 -7.78
C TRP A 34 -4.98 7.11 -8.05
N GLY A 35 -4.83 7.80 -9.18
CA GLY A 35 -5.70 8.93 -9.53
C GLY A 35 -7.17 8.53 -9.63
N SER A 36 -7.46 7.42 -10.34
CA SER A 36 -8.82 6.89 -10.46
C SER A 36 -9.40 6.41 -9.14
N THR A 37 -8.57 6.06 -8.15
CA THR A 37 -9.04 5.68 -6.81
C THR A 37 -9.74 6.85 -6.12
N TYR A 38 -9.22 8.08 -6.22
CA TYR A 38 -9.88 9.26 -5.64
C TYR A 38 -11.22 9.55 -6.32
N LEU A 39 -11.29 9.39 -7.64
CA LEU A 39 -12.57 9.49 -8.34
C LEU A 39 -13.55 8.41 -7.87
N GLY A 40 -13.09 7.16 -7.76
CA GLY A 40 -13.91 6.06 -7.26
C GLY A 40 -14.38 6.26 -5.83
N ILE A 41 -13.55 6.86 -4.97
CA ILE A 41 -13.94 7.21 -3.61
C ILE A 41 -15.08 8.22 -3.64
N LYS A 42 -14.90 9.33 -4.36
CA LYS A 42 -15.91 10.38 -4.51
C LYS A 42 -17.25 9.84 -4.98
N VAL A 43 -17.27 8.94 -5.97
CA VAL A 43 -18.50 8.32 -6.47
C VAL A 43 -19.12 7.39 -5.42
N ALA A 44 -18.33 6.56 -4.75
CA ALA A 44 -18.87 5.60 -3.78
C ALA A 44 -19.46 6.29 -2.53
N ILE A 45 -18.86 7.40 -2.07
CA ILE A 45 -19.35 8.13 -0.89
C ILE A 45 -20.64 8.91 -1.15
N GLU A 46 -21.12 9.00 -2.39
CA GLU A 46 -22.46 9.51 -2.72
C GLU A 46 -23.57 8.58 -2.23
N SER A 47 -23.28 7.28 -2.10
CA SER A 47 -24.26 6.25 -1.73
C SER A 47 -23.95 5.57 -0.39
N LEU A 48 -22.69 5.61 0.07
CA LEU A 48 -22.24 4.96 1.30
C LEU A 48 -21.56 5.95 2.24
N PRO A 49 -21.73 5.80 3.57
CA PRO A 49 -20.92 6.55 4.53
C PRO A 49 -19.42 6.33 4.29
N PRO A 50 -18.57 7.38 4.34
CA PRO A 50 -17.18 7.32 3.89
C PRO A 50 -16.31 6.32 4.65
N LEU A 51 -16.51 6.24 5.97
CA LEU A 51 -15.82 5.26 6.83
C LEU A 51 -16.29 3.83 6.56
N LEU A 52 -17.58 3.64 6.26
CA LEU A 52 -18.11 2.31 5.93
C LEU A 52 -17.59 1.83 4.58
N MET A 53 -17.63 2.70 3.56
CA MET A 53 -17.05 2.44 2.25
C MET A 53 -15.57 2.04 2.38
N SER A 54 -14.78 2.85 3.10
CA SER A 54 -13.35 2.59 3.31
C SER A 54 -13.16 1.27 4.07
N GLY A 55 -13.92 1.04 5.13
CA GLY A 55 -13.90 -0.18 5.92
C GLY A 55 -14.16 -1.44 5.09
N VAL A 56 -15.22 -1.44 4.28
CA VAL A 56 -15.57 -2.57 3.40
C VAL A 56 -14.46 -2.82 2.38
N ARG A 57 -13.93 -1.75 1.76
CA ARG A 57 -12.82 -1.86 0.78
C ARG A 57 -11.58 -2.51 1.39
N PHE A 58 -11.13 -2.04 2.56
CA PHE A 58 -9.94 -2.59 3.23
C PHE A 58 -10.19 -3.97 3.83
N PHE A 59 -11.40 -4.24 4.33
CA PHE A 59 -11.76 -5.57 4.82
C PHE A 59 -11.75 -6.59 3.68
N ALA A 60 -12.37 -6.28 2.53
CA ALA A 60 -12.36 -7.14 1.36
C ALA A 60 -10.92 -7.39 0.87
N ALA A 61 -10.08 -6.35 0.76
CA ALA A 61 -8.67 -6.51 0.39
C ALA A 61 -7.89 -7.38 1.39
N GLY A 62 -8.15 -7.20 2.69
CA GLY A 62 -7.56 -7.99 3.75
C GLY A 62 -7.94 -9.47 3.67
N VAL A 63 -9.22 -9.78 3.42
CA VAL A 63 -9.71 -11.16 3.22
C VAL A 63 -9.08 -11.79 2.00
N VAL A 64 -9.05 -11.08 0.87
CA VAL A 64 -8.42 -11.56 -0.37
C VAL A 64 -6.94 -11.87 -0.13
N MET A 65 -6.22 -10.94 0.50
CA MET A 65 -4.80 -11.15 0.82
C MET A 65 -4.60 -12.32 1.78
N LEU A 66 -5.45 -12.45 2.80
CA LEU A 66 -5.38 -13.55 3.76
C LEU A 66 -5.57 -14.91 3.05
N VAL A 67 -6.53 -15.01 2.14
CA VAL A 67 -6.77 -16.20 1.32
C VAL A 67 -5.56 -16.51 0.43
N ILE A 68 -5.01 -15.50 -0.26
CA ILE A 68 -3.81 -15.67 -1.09
C ILE A 68 -2.64 -16.19 -0.26
N VAL A 69 -2.39 -15.60 0.90
CA VAL A 69 -1.29 -16.04 1.78
C VAL A 69 -1.55 -17.45 2.30
N ALA A 70 -2.77 -17.79 2.68
CA ALA A 70 -3.13 -19.12 3.14
C ALA A 70 -2.86 -20.20 2.08
N VAL A 71 -3.08 -19.89 0.79
CA VAL A 71 -2.87 -20.83 -0.32
C VAL A 71 -1.40 -20.86 -0.76
N VAL A 72 -0.76 -19.70 -0.94
CA VAL A 72 0.56 -19.60 -1.55
C VAL A 72 1.69 -19.81 -0.53
N ARG A 73 1.54 -19.26 0.69
CA ARG A 73 2.57 -19.30 1.75
C ARG A 73 1.95 -19.47 3.13
N PRO A 74 1.32 -20.62 3.45
CA PRO A 74 0.64 -20.85 4.72
C PRO A 74 1.55 -20.68 5.94
N ALA A 75 2.85 -20.96 5.81
CA ALA A 75 3.82 -20.74 6.89
C ALA A 75 3.94 -19.26 7.31
N ALA A 76 3.64 -18.31 6.42
CA ALA A 76 3.65 -16.89 6.72
C ALA A 76 2.48 -16.43 7.62
N LEU A 77 1.47 -17.28 7.84
CA LEU A 77 0.38 -17.03 8.78
C LEU A 77 0.79 -17.26 10.25
N ARG A 78 2.00 -17.76 10.50
CA ARG A 78 2.54 -17.90 11.86
C ARG A 78 3.02 -16.55 12.37
N VAL A 79 2.08 -15.76 12.88
CA VAL A 79 2.32 -14.40 13.39
C VAL A 79 2.38 -14.43 14.92
N THR A 80 3.37 -13.74 15.50
CA THR A 80 3.44 -13.54 16.96
C THR A 80 2.40 -12.51 17.42
N ARG A 81 2.02 -12.53 18.70
CA ARG A 81 1.09 -11.53 19.27
C ARG A 81 1.63 -10.11 19.16
N ALA A 82 2.94 -9.92 19.31
CA ALA A 82 3.59 -8.62 19.14
C ALA A 82 3.46 -8.12 17.70
N GLN A 83 3.76 -8.97 16.72
CA GLN A 83 3.58 -8.64 15.30
C GLN A 83 2.11 -8.31 14.98
N LEU A 84 1.16 -9.10 15.51
CA LEU A 84 -0.27 -8.85 15.32
C LEU A 84 -0.69 -7.49 15.89
N ALA A 85 -0.20 -7.13 17.08
CA ALA A 85 -0.47 -5.82 17.68
C ALA A 85 0.08 -4.68 16.82
N THR A 86 1.34 -4.79 16.37
CA THR A 86 1.96 -3.77 15.51
C THR A 86 1.21 -3.59 14.20
N VAL A 87 0.89 -4.68 13.48
CA VAL A 87 0.17 -4.56 12.19
C VAL A 87 -1.27 -4.10 12.38
N SER A 88 -1.91 -4.41 13.50
CA SER A 88 -3.25 -3.91 13.82
C SER A 88 -3.24 -2.41 14.07
N VAL A 89 -2.27 -1.91 14.83
CA VAL A 89 -2.11 -0.46 15.07
C VAL A 89 -1.84 0.26 13.75
N VAL A 90 -0.89 -0.22 12.95
CA VAL A 90 -0.59 0.36 11.64
C VAL A 90 -1.80 0.32 10.72
N GLY A 91 -2.50 -0.82 10.66
CA GLY A 91 -3.71 -0.98 9.85
C GLY A 91 -4.83 -0.02 10.25
N VAL A 92 -5.10 0.13 11.55
CA VAL A 92 -6.11 1.07 12.06
C VAL A 92 -5.73 2.51 11.75
N LEU A 93 -4.47 2.89 11.97
CA LEU A 93 -4.00 4.25 11.66
C LEU A 93 -4.06 4.55 10.16
N LEU A 94 -3.69 3.60 9.30
CA LEU A 94 -3.78 3.77 7.84
C LEU A 94 -5.24 3.83 7.35
N LEU A 95 -6.12 3.02 7.95
CA LEU A 95 -7.54 2.99 7.59
C LEU A 95 -8.25 4.26 8.04
N LEU A 96 -8.10 4.67 9.31
CA LEU A 96 -8.79 5.83 9.87
C LEU A 96 -8.09 7.14 9.49
N GLY A 97 -6.78 7.23 9.71
CA GLY A 97 -5.99 8.45 9.49
C GLY A 97 -5.51 8.64 8.06
N GLY A 98 -5.37 7.57 7.27
CA GLY A 98 -4.99 7.66 5.86
C GLY A 98 -6.21 7.77 4.95
N ASN A 99 -6.61 6.65 4.36
CA ASN A 99 -7.67 6.64 3.34
C ASN A 99 -9.06 7.03 3.90
N GLY A 100 -9.33 6.76 5.18
CA GLY A 100 -10.59 7.16 5.81
C GLY A 100 -10.74 8.68 5.90
N LEU A 101 -9.69 9.40 6.32
CA LEU A 101 -9.69 10.87 6.30
C LEU A 101 -9.80 11.43 4.88
N VAL A 102 -9.17 10.78 3.90
CA VAL A 102 -9.36 11.16 2.48
C VAL A 102 -10.83 11.05 2.08
N ALA A 103 -11.47 9.91 2.36
CA ALA A 103 -12.88 9.70 2.05
C ALA A 103 -13.81 10.70 2.75
N VAL A 104 -13.50 11.09 3.99
CA VAL A 104 -14.22 12.16 4.70
C VAL A 104 -13.97 13.54 4.06
N GLY A 105 -12.72 13.84 3.70
CA GLY A 105 -12.35 15.09 3.04
C GLY A 105 -13.01 15.25 1.68
N GLU A 106 -13.11 14.17 0.91
CA GLU A 106 -13.78 14.12 -0.38
C GLU A 106 -15.29 14.36 -0.29
N GLN A 107 -15.93 14.32 0.88
CA GLN A 107 -17.31 14.79 1.00
C GLN A 107 -17.42 16.29 0.72
N ARG A 108 -16.36 17.07 1.00
CA ARG A 108 -16.34 18.53 0.90
C ARG A 108 -15.47 19.04 -0.25
N VAL A 109 -14.61 18.20 -0.80
CA VAL A 109 -13.59 18.55 -1.78
C VAL A 109 -13.78 17.73 -3.07
N ALA A 110 -13.37 18.28 -4.20
CA ALA A 110 -13.33 17.53 -5.47
C ALA A 110 -12.20 16.50 -5.46
N SER A 111 -12.42 15.32 -6.07
CA SER A 111 -11.44 14.24 -6.15
C SER A 111 -10.12 14.66 -6.80
N GLY A 112 -10.16 15.57 -7.79
CA GLY A 112 -8.95 16.14 -8.40
C GLY A 112 -8.10 16.93 -7.40
N LEU A 113 -8.72 17.72 -6.51
CA LEU A 113 -7.99 18.45 -5.47
C LEU A 113 -7.45 17.49 -4.41
N ALA A 114 -8.22 16.47 -4.02
CA ALA A 114 -7.74 15.43 -3.11
C ALA A 114 -6.50 14.71 -3.66
N ALA A 115 -6.53 14.33 -4.94
CA ALA A 115 -5.40 13.69 -5.62
C ALA A 115 -4.14 14.59 -5.63
N LEU A 116 -4.30 15.87 -5.94
CA LEU A 116 -3.19 16.83 -5.94
C LEU A 116 -2.59 17.04 -4.55
N LEU A 117 -3.42 17.14 -3.51
CA LEU A 117 -2.96 17.31 -2.13
C LEU A 117 -2.17 16.09 -1.65
N ILE A 118 -2.64 14.88 -1.96
CA ILE A 118 -1.91 13.66 -1.59
C ILE A 118 -0.62 13.52 -2.40
N ALA A 119 -0.63 13.88 -3.68
CA ALA A 119 0.57 13.84 -4.53
C ALA A 119 1.67 14.82 -4.08
N ALA A 120 1.34 15.81 -3.25
CA ALA A 120 2.29 16.75 -2.67
C ALA A 120 2.97 16.25 -1.38
N VAL A 121 2.55 15.10 -0.84
CA VAL A 121 3.20 14.48 0.32
C VAL A 121 4.54 13.87 -0.13
N PRO A 122 5.68 14.22 0.51
CA PRO A 122 7.01 13.81 0.08
C PRO A 122 7.32 12.33 0.33
#